data_AF-A0A1H6LCU2-F1
#
_entry.id   AF-A0A1H6LCU2-F1
#
_cell.length_a   1.000
_cell.length_b   1.000
_cell.length_c   1.000
_cell.angle_alpha   90.00
_cell.angle_beta   90.00
_cell.angle_gamma   90.00
#
_symmetry.space_group_name_H-M   'P 1'
#
loop_
_entity.id
_entity.type
_entity.pdbx_description
1 polymer ?
#
loop_
_entity_poly.entity_id
_entity_poly.type
_entity_poly.pdbx_seq_one_letter_code
_entity_poly.pdbx_strand_id
1 'polypeptide(L)'
;MEENEALKWSLQLLENQPYLSEFSFEENRKQLIFAIDQLIQNDFSKLINILYRIDIDEQKLKTALFENPLPPSETIADLMIERQLQKIKFRKIYQDRNNNHEI
;
A
#
# COMPACT_ATOMS: atom_id res chain seq x y z
N MET A 1 11.33 7.24 -7.71
CA MET A 1 10.53 8.16 -6.88
C MET A 1 9.95 7.37 -5.72
N GLU A 2 9.75 7.96 -4.54
CA GLU A 2 9.26 7.26 -3.32
C GLU A 2 7.94 6.51 -3.56
N GLU A 3 7.10 7.07 -4.42
CA GLU A 3 5.82 6.51 -4.86
C GLU A 3 5.96 5.14 -5.53
N ASN A 4 7.00 4.96 -6.36
CA ASN A 4 7.27 3.67 -7.01
C ASN A 4 7.75 2.62 -6.00
N GLU A 5 8.49 3.02 -4.96
CA GLU A 5 8.90 2.11 -3.88
C GLU A 5 7.71 1.67 -3.03
N ALA A 6 6.83 2.61 -2.69
CA ALA A 6 5.59 2.33 -1.96
C ALA A 6 4.67 1.37 -2.71
N LEU A 7 4.49 1.57 -4.02
CA LEU A 7 3.75 0.65 -4.89
C LEU A 7 4.39 -0.73 -4.93
N LYS A 8 5.71 -0.79 -5.10
CA LYS A 8 6.45 -2.07 -5.14
C LYS A 8 6.25 -2.87 -3.86
N TRP A 9 6.36 -2.24 -2.69
CA TRP A 9 6.12 -2.93 -1.42
C TRP A 9 4.66 -3.32 -1.23
N SER A 10 3.71 -2.49 -1.71
CA SER A 10 2.28 -2.83 -1.67
C SER A 10 1.98 -4.08 -2.50
N LEU A 11 2.52 -4.16 -3.72
CA LEU A 11 2.35 -5.32 -4.61
C LEU A 11 3.00 -6.60 -4.04
N GLN A 12 4.16 -6.49 -3.40
CA GLN A 12 4.85 -7.65 -2.79
C GLN A 12 4.02 -8.35 -1.69
N LEU A 13 3.06 -7.65 -1.08
CA LEU A 13 2.22 -8.22 -0.03
C LEU A 13 1.12 -9.14 -0.57
N LEU A 14 0.78 -9.07 -1.85
CA LEU A 14 -0.41 -9.72 -2.42
C LEU A 14 -0.17 -11.16 -2.94
N GLU A 15 0.98 -11.77 -2.63
CA GLU A 15 1.39 -13.17 -2.92
C GLU A 15 1.37 -13.65 -4.39
N ASN A 16 0.69 -12.96 -5.31
CA ASN A 16 0.91 -13.13 -6.74
C ASN A 16 2.03 -12.19 -7.15
N GLN A 17 3.11 -12.74 -7.72
CA GLN A 17 4.17 -11.98 -8.36
C GLN A 17 3.76 -11.73 -9.82
N PRO A 18 3.04 -10.64 -10.18
CA PRO A 18 3.17 -10.15 -11.53
C PRO A 18 4.62 -9.70 -11.64
N TYR A 19 5.32 -10.17 -12.68
CA TYR A 19 6.61 -9.63 -13.07
C TYR A 19 6.48 -8.10 -13.02
N LEU A 20 7.13 -7.45 -12.05
CA LEU A 20 7.20 -6.00 -11.94
C LEU A 20 8.02 -5.54 -13.15
N SER A 21 7.35 -5.25 -14.27
CA SER A 21 8.01 -4.58 -15.40
C SER A 21 8.45 -3.19 -14.97
N GLU A 22 9.27 -2.54 -15.80
CA GLU A 22 9.60 -1.10 -15.74
C GLU A 22 8.38 -0.20 -16.02
N PHE A 23 7.20 -0.57 -15.54
CA PHE A 23 5.96 0.16 -15.75
C PHE A 23 5.91 1.46 -14.95
N SER A 24 5.14 2.43 -15.45
CA SER A 24 4.89 3.70 -14.77
C SER A 24 4.14 3.51 -13.46
N PHE A 25 4.14 4.55 -12.61
CA PHE A 25 3.36 4.57 -11.37
C PHE A 25 1.89 4.21 -11.62
N GLU A 26 1.27 4.82 -12.63
CA GLU A 26 -0.15 4.60 -12.94
C GLU A 26 -0.45 3.15 -13.28
N GLU A 27 0.41 2.51 -14.07
CA GLU A 27 0.19 1.13 -14.51
C GLU A 27 0.40 0.14 -13.35
N ASN A 28 1.39 0.38 -12.49
CA ASN A 28 1.57 -0.39 -11.25
C ASN A 28 0.41 -0.17 -10.26
N ARG A 29 -0.15 1.05 -10.18
CA ARG A 29 -1.36 1.33 -9.39
C ARG A 29 -2.56 0.55 -9.93
N LYS A 30 -2.76 0.48 -11.25
CA LYS A 30 -3.82 -0.33 -11.86
C LYS A 30 -3.67 -1.81 -11.52
N GLN A 31 -2.46 -2.36 -11.56
CA GLN A 31 -2.23 -3.75 -11.17
C GLN A 31 -2.56 -3.99 -9.69
N LEU A 32 -2.21 -3.04 -8.82
CA LEU A 32 -2.55 -3.12 -7.40
C LEU A 32 -4.07 -3.12 -7.19
N ILE A 33 -4.78 -2.21 -7.85
CA ILE A 33 -6.26 -2.13 -7.80
C ILE A 33 -6.87 -3.44 -8.27
N PHE A 34 -6.40 -3.98 -9.40
CA PHE A 34 -6.89 -5.25 -9.92
C PHE A 34 -6.67 -6.39 -8.93
N ALA A 35 -5.48 -6.51 -8.34
CA ALA A 35 -5.18 -7.55 -7.37
C ALA A 35 -6.04 -7.43 -6.10
N ILE A 36 -6.29 -6.21 -5.63
CA ILE A 36 -7.20 -5.96 -4.49
C ILE A 36 -8.63 -6.33 -4.85
N ASP A 37 -9.11 -5.95 -6.03
CA ASP A 37 -10.45 -6.30 -6.50
C ASP A 37 -10.63 -7.84 -6.54
N GLN A 38 -9.63 -8.57 -7.03
CA GLN A 38 -9.64 -10.03 -6.98
C GLN A 38 -9.73 -10.58 -5.56
N LEU A 39 -9.05 -9.97 -4.59
CA LEU A 39 -9.18 -10.38 -3.19
C LEU A 39 -10.53 -10.01 -2.59
N ILE A 40 -11.10 -8.86 -2.92
CA ILE A 40 -12.45 -8.48 -2.48
C ILE A 40 -13.48 -9.52 -2.93
N GLN A 41 -13.40 -9.94 -4.20
CA GLN A 41 -14.38 -10.86 -4.79
C GLN A 41 -14.18 -12.31 -4.35
N ASN A 42 -12.92 -12.75 -4.19
CA ASN A 42 -12.61 -14.18 -4.05
C ASN A 42 -12.10 -14.58 -2.65
N ASP A 43 -11.45 -13.68 -1.91
CA ASP A 43 -10.88 -13.97 -0.58
C ASP A 43 -10.71 -12.71 0.28
N PHE A 44 -11.82 -12.17 0.76
CA PHE A 44 -11.81 -10.95 1.56
C PHE A 44 -11.07 -11.14 2.89
N SER A 45 -11.09 -12.34 3.47
CA SER A 45 -10.35 -12.65 4.70
C SER A 45 -8.85 -12.47 4.50
N LYS A 46 -8.31 -12.93 3.37
CA LYS A 46 -6.91 -12.71 3.00
C LYS A 46 -6.59 -11.22 2.84
N LEU A 47 -7.48 -10.43 2.23
CA LEU A 47 -7.30 -8.98 2.13
C LEU A 47 -7.16 -8.32 3.51
N ILE A 48 -8.07 -8.61 4.43
CA ILE A 48 -8.04 -8.05 5.80
C ILE A 48 -6.74 -8.44 6.53
N ASN A 49 -6.31 -9.70 6.42
CA ASN A 49 -5.06 -10.15 7.02
C ASN A 49 -3.84 -9.39 6.48
N ILE A 50 -3.83 -9.04 5.19
CA ILE A 50 -2.76 -8.24 4.58
C ILE A 50 -2.78 -6.80 5.11
N LEU A 51 -3.96 -6.18 5.18
CA LEU A 51 -4.12 -4.81 5.66
C LEU A 51 -3.65 -4.66 7.12
N TYR A 52 -3.98 -5.61 7.99
CA TYR A 52 -3.52 -5.59 9.39
C TYR A 52 -2.00 -5.69 9.52
N ARG A 53 -1.31 -6.44 8.65
CA ARG A 53 0.16 -6.54 8.66
C ARG A 53 0.87 -5.22 8.35
N ILE A 54 0.17 -4.27 7.77
CA ILE A 54 0.71 -2.94 7.45
C ILE A 54 0.09 -1.82 8.28
N ASP A 55 -0.56 -2.15 9.39
CA ASP A 55 -1.19 -1.18 10.31
C ASP A 55 -2.36 -0.42 9.67
N ILE A 56 -3.19 -1.12 8.89
CA ILE A 56 -4.50 -0.64 8.44
C ILE A 56 -5.56 -1.49 9.13
N ASP A 57 -6.09 -1.00 10.26
CA ASP A 57 -7.14 -1.69 11.02
C ASP A 57 -8.55 -1.54 10.41
N GLU A 58 -9.53 -2.27 10.98
CA GLU A 58 -10.91 -2.31 10.48
C GLU A 58 -11.59 -0.94 10.53
N GLN A 59 -11.29 -0.16 11.56
CA GLN A 59 -11.89 1.17 11.73
C GLN A 59 -11.40 2.10 10.63
N LYS A 60 -10.09 2.16 10.42
CA LYS A 60 -9.48 2.97 9.36
C LYS A 60 -9.97 2.56 7.98
N LEU A 61 -10.08 1.25 7.73
CA LEU A 61 -10.63 0.72 6.48
C LEU A 61 -12.09 1.15 6.28
N LYS A 62 -12.95 0.97 7.28
CA LYS A 62 -14.37 1.36 7.20
C LYS A 62 -14.54 2.85 6.97
N THR A 63 -13.79 3.68 7.69
CA THR A 63 -13.80 5.14 7.50
C THR A 63 -13.40 5.49 6.07
N ALA A 64 -12.30 4.92 5.56
CA ALA A 64 -11.85 5.19 4.20
C ALA A 64 -12.90 4.79 3.16
N LEU A 65 -13.53 3.62 3.32
CA LEU A 65 -14.59 3.15 2.40
C LEU A 65 -15.88 3.96 2.48
N PHE A 66 -16.21 4.52 3.65
CA PHE A 66 -17.42 5.32 3.84
C PHE A 66 -17.26 6.75 3.34
N GLU A 67 -16.08 7.35 3.54
CA GLU A 67 -15.82 8.75 3.21
C GLU A 67 -15.43 8.97 1.75
N ASN A 68 -14.94 7.93 1.06
CA ASN A 68 -14.41 8.05 -0.29
C ASN A 68 -15.44 7.56 -1.33
N PRO A 69 -15.81 8.38 -2.33
CA PRO A 69 -16.76 7.98 -3.39
C PRO A 69 -16.15 7.01 -4.41
N LEU A 70 -14.86 6.70 -4.31
CA LEU A 70 -14.16 5.79 -5.20
C LEU A 70 -14.59 4.33 -4.99
N PRO A 71 -14.38 3.45 -5.99
CA PRO A 71 -14.56 2.01 -5.80
C PRO A 71 -13.72 1.48 -4.62
N PRO A 72 -14.22 0.49 -3.87
CA PRO A 72 -13.50 -0.06 -2.72
C PRO A 72 -12.07 -0.51 -3.02
N SER A 73 -11.83 -1.10 -4.19
CA SER A 73 -10.50 -1.55 -4.62
C SER A 73 -9.52 -0.38 -4.84
N GLU A 74 -10.01 0.76 -5.35
CA GLU A 74 -9.22 1.98 -5.50
C GLU A 74 -8.92 2.63 -4.15
N THR A 75 -9.93 2.77 -3.30
CA THR A 75 -9.77 3.32 -1.95
C THR A 75 -8.75 2.53 -1.15
N ILE A 76 -8.81 1.18 -1.20
CA ILE A 76 -7.88 0.32 -0.49
C ILE A 76 -6.48 0.40 -1.10
N ALA A 77 -6.35 0.47 -2.43
CA ALA A 77 -5.06 0.65 -3.08
C ALA A 77 -4.37 1.93 -2.61
N ASP A 78 -5.09 3.04 -2.59
CA ASP A 78 -4.56 4.33 -2.15
C ASP A 78 -4.16 4.30 -0.68
N LEU A 79 -4.97 3.65 0.17
CA LEU A 79 -4.68 3.47 1.60
C LEU A 79 -3.40 2.67 1.82
N MET A 80 -3.18 1.61 1.03
CA MET A 80 -1.95 0.79 1.07
C MET A 80 -0.74 1.61 0.64
N ILE A 81 -0.83 2.34 -0.47
CA ILE A 81 0.26 3.18 -1.00
C ILE A 81 0.64 4.26 0.02
N GLU A 82 -0.34 4.97 0.57
CA GLU A 82 -0.12 6.02 1.55
C GLU A 82 0.61 5.47 2.78
N ARG A 83 0.19 4.30 3.27
CA ARG A 83 0.82 3.66 4.41
C ARG A 83 2.28 3.29 4.14
N GLN A 84 2.61 2.78 2.95
CA GLN A 84 4.01 2.49 2.59
C GLN A 84 4.83 3.77 2.44
N LEU A 85 4.27 4.82 1.84
CA LEU A 85 4.93 6.14 1.77
C LEU A 85 5.27 6.67 3.16
N GLN A 86 4.34 6.57 4.13
CA GLN A 86 4.59 6.96 5.51
C GLN A 86 5.75 6.16 6.13
N LYS A 87 5.84 4.85 5.87
CA LYS A 87 6.96 4.01 6.36
C LYS A 87 8.30 4.43 5.74
N ILE A 88 8.33 4.74 4.46
CA ILE A 88 9.55 5.21 3.76
C ILE A 88 10.00 6.54 4.38
N LYS A 89 9.09 7.51 4.51
CA LYS A 89 9.39 8.81 5.12
C LYS A 89 9.90 8.68 6.55
N PHE A 90 9.26 7.82 7.36
CA PHE A 90 9.70 7.54 8.72
C PHE A 90 11.13 6.98 8.73
N ARG A 91 11.45 5.98 7.90
CA ARG A 91 12.81 5.42 7.83
C ARG A 91 13.87 6.48 7.52
N LYS A 92 13.58 7.39 6.57
CA LYS A 92 14.50 8.48 6.21
C LYS A 92 14.74 9.44 7.36
N ILE A 93 13.68 9.94 7.99
CA ILE A 93 13.78 10.87 9.13
C ILE A 93 14.63 10.29 10.27
N TYR A 94 14.50 9.00 10.56
CA TYR A 94 15.26 8.36 11.64
C TYR A 94 16.69 8.00 11.23
N GLN A 95 16.94 7.65 9.96
CA GLN A 95 18.31 7.48 9.44
C GLN A 95 19.07 8.81 9.47
N ASP A 96 18.44 9.92 9.05
CA ASP A 96 19.06 11.24 9.05
C ASP A 96 19.34 11.76 10.47
N ARG A 97 18.49 11.44 11.44
CA ARG A 97 18.69 11.83 12.84
C ARG A 97 19.82 11.07 13.54
N ASN A 98 20.03 9.80 13.20
CA ASN A 98 21.16 9.02 13.72
C ASN A 98 22.49 9.53 13.17
N ASN A 99 22.53 9.98 11.91
CA ASN A 99 23.76 10.53 11.32
C ASN A 99 24.16 11.91 11.87
N ASN A 100 23.22 12.65 12.48
CA ASN A 100 23.47 14.00 13.02
C ASN A 100 23.80 14.04 14.53
N HIS A 101 23.89 12.90 15.21
CA HIS A 101 24.29 12.81 16.63
C HIS A 101 25.75 12.36 16.83
N GLU A 102 26.55 12.29 15.76
CA GLU A 102 27.99 11.99 15.81
C GLU A 102 28.84 13.22 15.43
N ILE A 103 28.69 14.34 16.17
CA ILE A 103 29.63 15.49 16.12
C ILE A 103 29.90 15.99 17.54
#